data_AF-A0A1I7DY44-F1
#
_entry.id   AF-A0A1I7DY44-F1
#
_cell.length_a   1.000
_cell.length_b   1.000
_cell.length_c   1.000
_cell.angle_alpha   90.00
_cell.angle_beta   90.00
_cell.angle_gamma   90.00
#
_symmetry.space_group_name_H-M   'P 1'
#
loop_
_entity.id
_entity.type
_entity.pdbx_description
1 polymer ?
#
loop_
_entity_poly.entity_id
_entity_poly.type
_entity_poly.pdbx_seq_one_letter_code
_entity_poly.pdbx_strand_id
1 'polypeptide(L)'
;MNKSVAIYEPLYAQDQALADPEFIPLVRAENARAEWREFGILVDMYRNKVHLRHDFTGLFSPKFNLKAKISGARFLEFVRTQADADVCFINPFPQIAYWSYNVWMQGEHAHPGLTRAAQELINACKLGWKLGETPRHDSRYLAYSNFWVGSQQFWESYVGGVLVPIAEFLESEPTHVAARNVMEETSHTDPAPFLPFIVERLFSTFVSTHANTNTVAYPLTHEQIKGYCNNDFERLLLDRMRARIDAADSGHAFGSDLIEQMDTVCALWQQHFFDYYALRPHPHTMNVVTRG
;
A
#
# COMPACT_ATOMS: atom_id res chain seq x y z
N MET A 1 -22.64 -14.53 -15.15
CA MET A 1 -22.28 -15.40 -14.00
C MET A 1 -21.81 -14.48 -12.89
N ASN A 2 -22.25 -14.67 -11.65
CA ASN A 2 -21.76 -13.84 -10.54
C ASN A 2 -20.31 -14.25 -10.22
N LYS A 3 -19.38 -13.30 -10.30
CA LYS A 3 -17.96 -13.52 -9.95
C LYS A 3 -17.86 -13.90 -8.47
N SER A 4 -17.10 -14.96 -8.17
CA SER A 4 -16.73 -15.33 -6.81
C SER A 4 -15.59 -14.45 -6.30
N VAL A 5 -15.80 -13.80 -5.15
CA VAL A 5 -14.85 -12.85 -4.55
C VAL A 5 -14.55 -13.31 -3.13
N ALA A 6 -13.27 -13.43 -2.78
CA ALA A 6 -12.81 -13.79 -1.45
C ALA A 6 -11.72 -12.84 -0.96
N ILE A 7 -11.82 -12.45 0.30
CA ILE A 7 -10.77 -11.75 1.02
C ILE A 7 -10.34 -12.64 2.18
N TYR A 8 -9.04 -12.91 2.26
CA TYR A 8 -8.46 -13.64 3.36
C TYR A 8 -7.95 -12.68 4.44
N GLU A 9 -8.17 -13.02 5.70
CA GLU A 9 -7.60 -12.32 6.85
C GLU A 9 -6.57 -13.22 7.54
N PRO A 10 -5.31 -12.77 7.71
CA PRO A 10 -4.30 -13.56 8.41
C PRO A 10 -4.60 -13.61 9.91
N LEU A 11 -4.64 -14.83 10.45
CA LEU A 11 -4.74 -15.10 11.88
C LEU A 11 -3.38 -15.53 12.42
N TYR A 12 -2.84 -14.78 13.36
CA TYR A 12 -1.49 -14.96 13.91
C TYR A 12 -1.47 -15.80 15.19
N ALA A 13 -2.62 -16.04 15.81
CA ALA A 13 -2.79 -16.91 16.96
C ALA A 13 -3.96 -17.88 16.72
N GLN A 14 -3.90 -19.06 17.35
CA GLN A 14 -4.87 -20.14 17.17
C GLN A 14 -6.29 -19.76 17.63
N ASP A 15 -6.39 -18.87 18.62
CA ASP A 15 -7.62 -18.37 19.22
C ASP A 15 -8.03 -16.98 18.70
N GLN A 16 -7.30 -16.44 17.71
CA GLN A 16 -7.65 -15.15 17.12
C GLN A 16 -8.94 -15.26 16.29
N ALA A 17 -9.95 -14.47 16.65
CA ALA A 17 -11.14 -14.30 15.85
C ALA A 17 -10.89 -13.35 14.67
N LEU A 18 -11.69 -13.50 13.61
CA LEU A 18 -11.74 -12.55 12.51
C LEU A 18 -12.13 -11.15 13.01
N ALA A 19 -11.43 -10.12 12.52
CA ALA A 19 -11.82 -8.74 12.75
C ALA A 19 -12.97 -8.30 11.84
N ASP A 20 -13.08 -8.89 10.63
CA ASP A 20 -14.25 -8.75 9.78
C ASP A 20 -14.91 -10.13 9.50
N PRO A 21 -16.20 -10.32 9.84
CA PRO A 21 -16.87 -11.61 9.69
C PRO A 21 -17.10 -12.02 8.22
N GLU A 22 -16.94 -11.12 7.25
CA GLU A 22 -17.08 -11.42 5.83
C GLU A 22 -15.80 -11.99 5.21
N PHE A 23 -14.69 -11.99 5.96
CA PHE A 23 -13.40 -12.49 5.48
C PHE A 23 -13.22 -13.98 5.78
N ILE A 24 -12.34 -14.62 5.01
CA ILE A 24 -11.98 -16.02 5.18
C ILE A 24 -10.74 -16.10 6.07
N PRO A 25 -10.74 -16.91 7.15
CA PRO A 25 -9.57 -17.02 8.01
C PRO A 25 -8.41 -17.70 7.28
N LEU A 26 -7.22 -17.11 7.39
CA LEU A 26 -5.97 -17.68 6.92
C LEU A 26 -5.03 -17.89 8.12
N VAL A 27 -5.09 -19.08 8.72
CA VAL A 27 -4.29 -19.43 9.90
C VAL A 27 -2.81 -19.50 9.54
N ARG A 28 -1.98 -18.72 10.23
CA ARG A 28 -0.52 -18.67 10.06
C ARG A 28 0.15 -19.42 11.21
N ALA A 29 0.15 -20.75 11.13
CA ALA A 29 0.75 -21.61 12.16
C ALA A 29 2.28 -21.52 12.24
N GLU A 30 2.93 -21.20 11.11
CA GLU A 30 4.38 -21.03 11.00
C GLU A 30 4.70 -19.65 10.41
N ASN A 31 5.58 -18.90 11.09
CA ASN A 31 6.01 -17.57 10.65
C ASN A 31 7.54 -17.48 10.64
N ALA A 32 8.17 -18.33 9.84
CA ALA A 32 9.63 -18.44 9.76
C ALA A 32 10.34 -17.18 9.23
N ARG A 33 9.60 -16.25 8.61
CA ARG A 33 10.09 -14.96 8.07
C ARG A 33 9.15 -13.82 8.47
N ALA A 34 9.00 -13.61 9.78
CA ALA A 34 8.10 -12.60 10.33
C ALA A 34 8.41 -11.18 9.82
N GLU A 35 9.67 -10.91 9.50
CA GLU A 35 10.17 -9.66 8.94
C GLU A 35 9.64 -9.36 7.53
N TRP A 36 9.16 -10.37 6.80
CA TRP A 36 8.49 -10.18 5.49
C TRP A 36 7.04 -9.71 5.62
N ARG A 37 6.41 -9.89 6.79
CA ARG A 37 5.02 -9.49 7.04
C ARG A 37 4.07 -9.98 5.94
N GLU A 38 3.11 -9.17 5.51
CA GLU A 38 2.12 -9.53 4.49
C GLU A 38 2.72 -9.87 3.12
N PHE A 39 3.93 -9.38 2.79
CA PHE A 39 4.61 -9.77 1.54
C PHE A 39 4.83 -11.29 1.47
N GLY A 40 5.28 -11.90 2.57
CA GLY A 40 5.46 -13.36 2.63
C GLY A 40 4.14 -14.10 2.47
N ILE A 41 3.05 -13.58 3.03
CA ILE A 41 1.72 -14.21 2.94
C ILE A 41 1.19 -14.16 1.50
N LEU A 42 1.36 -13.04 0.79
CA LEU A 42 0.98 -12.93 -0.63
C LEU A 42 1.74 -13.93 -1.50
N VAL A 43 3.05 -14.05 -1.28
CA VAL A 43 3.91 -15.01 -1.99
C VAL A 43 3.49 -16.46 -1.69
N ASP A 44 3.20 -16.78 -0.43
CA ASP A 44 2.69 -18.10 -0.04
C ASP A 44 1.33 -18.41 -0.68
N MET A 45 0.41 -17.45 -0.70
CA MET A 45 -0.89 -17.60 -1.35
C MET A 45 -0.74 -17.86 -2.85
N TYR A 46 0.25 -17.22 -3.49
CA TYR A 46 0.57 -17.48 -4.88
C TYR A 46 1.14 -18.89 -5.10
N ARG A 47 2.22 -19.23 -4.39
CA ARG A 47 2.91 -20.54 -4.49
C ARG A 47 1.99 -21.71 -4.19
N ASN A 48 1.08 -21.56 -3.22
CA ASN A 48 0.09 -22.57 -2.85
C ASN A 48 -1.23 -22.50 -3.64
N LYS A 49 -1.29 -21.67 -4.69
CA LYS A 49 -2.45 -21.53 -5.59
C LYS A 49 -3.74 -21.16 -4.87
N VAL A 50 -3.66 -20.45 -3.74
CA VAL A 50 -4.83 -19.95 -2.98
C VAL A 50 -5.61 -18.95 -3.82
N HIS A 51 -4.91 -18.09 -4.58
CA HIS A 51 -5.50 -17.10 -5.48
C HIS A 51 -6.37 -17.68 -6.60
N LEU A 52 -6.25 -18.99 -6.90
CA LEU A 52 -7.05 -19.69 -7.91
C LEU A 52 -8.37 -20.27 -7.36
N ARG A 53 -8.61 -20.19 -6.04
CA ARG A 53 -9.82 -20.75 -5.40
C ARG A 53 -11.08 -19.94 -5.69
N HIS A 54 -10.91 -18.70 -6.13
CA HIS A 54 -11.98 -17.75 -6.44
C HIS A 54 -11.61 -16.98 -7.71
N ASP A 55 -12.58 -16.31 -8.34
CA ASP A 55 -12.31 -15.46 -9.50
C ASP A 55 -11.49 -14.24 -9.09
N PHE A 56 -11.73 -13.74 -7.87
CA PHE A 56 -11.08 -12.59 -7.25
C PHE A 56 -10.62 -12.92 -5.84
N THR A 57 -9.33 -12.67 -5.56
CA THR A 57 -8.72 -12.96 -4.26
C THR A 57 -7.96 -11.74 -3.72
N GLY A 58 -8.03 -11.49 -2.42
CA GLY A 58 -7.21 -10.50 -1.72
C GLY A 58 -6.79 -10.97 -0.33
N LEU A 59 -5.86 -10.24 0.28
CA LEU A 59 -5.35 -10.48 1.64
C LEU A 59 -5.41 -9.18 2.45
N PHE A 60 -6.32 -9.07 3.41
CA PHE A 60 -6.50 -7.85 4.20
C PHE A 60 -6.09 -8.10 5.65
N SER A 61 -5.29 -7.19 6.21
CA SER A 61 -4.96 -7.24 7.64
C SER A 61 -6.20 -7.07 8.53
N PRO A 62 -6.20 -7.57 9.78
CA PRO A 62 -7.28 -7.33 10.76
C PRO A 62 -7.58 -5.85 11.04
N LYS A 63 -6.67 -4.94 10.63
CA LYS A 63 -6.84 -3.48 10.75
C LYS A 63 -7.63 -2.86 9.59
N PHE A 64 -8.17 -3.65 8.66
CA PHE A 64 -8.90 -3.15 7.50
C PHE A 64 -10.02 -2.17 7.88
N ASN A 65 -10.99 -2.59 8.70
CA ASN A 65 -12.13 -1.75 9.07
C ASN A 65 -11.69 -0.45 9.77
N LEU A 66 -10.64 -0.54 10.60
CA LEU A 66 -10.06 0.61 11.29
C LEU A 66 -9.44 1.62 10.33
N LYS A 67 -8.63 1.15 9.39
CA LYS A 67 -7.86 2.00 8.45
C LYS A 67 -8.71 2.49 7.27
N ALA A 68 -9.50 1.60 6.66
CA ALA A 68 -10.30 1.85 5.46
C ALA A 68 -11.68 2.45 5.76
N LYS A 69 -12.09 2.54 7.03
CA LYS A 69 -13.34 3.19 7.49
C LYS A 69 -14.62 2.69 6.78
N ILE A 70 -14.58 1.47 6.25
CA ILE A 70 -15.72 0.75 5.67
C ILE A 70 -15.65 -0.71 6.14
N SER A 71 -16.77 -1.44 6.08
CA SER A 71 -16.81 -2.88 6.36
C SER A 71 -16.34 -3.70 5.15
N GLY A 72 -15.91 -4.93 5.43
CA GLY A 72 -15.63 -5.95 4.42
C GLY A 72 -16.83 -6.19 3.50
N ALA A 73 -18.04 -6.28 4.06
CA ALA A 73 -19.30 -6.43 3.30
C ALA A 73 -19.46 -5.35 2.22
N ARG A 74 -19.23 -4.08 2.60
CA ARG A 74 -19.37 -2.93 1.70
C ARG A 74 -18.31 -2.94 0.60
N PHE A 75 -17.09 -3.35 0.93
CA PHE A 75 -16.03 -3.47 -0.07
C PHE A 75 -16.31 -4.64 -1.03
N LEU A 76 -16.74 -5.80 -0.55
CA LEU A 76 -17.10 -6.96 -1.38
C LEU A 76 -18.27 -6.64 -2.33
N GLU A 77 -19.28 -5.91 -1.86
CA GLU A 77 -20.37 -5.41 -2.70
C GLU A 77 -19.82 -4.53 -3.84
N PHE A 78 -18.94 -3.58 -3.51
CA PHE A 78 -18.27 -2.76 -4.51
C PHE A 78 -17.53 -3.61 -5.55
N VAL A 79 -16.68 -4.57 -5.15
CA VAL A 79 -15.95 -5.43 -6.09
C VAL A 79 -16.91 -6.20 -7.03
N ARG A 80 -18.02 -6.72 -6.51
CA ARG A 80 -19.02 -7.46 -7.30
C ARG A 80 -19.70 -6.61 -8.37
N THR A 81 -19.77 -5.28 -8.19
CA THR A 81 -20.29 -4.34 -9.21
C THR A 81 -19.32 -4.06 -10.35
N GLN A 82 -18.03 -4.45 -10.22
CA GLN A 82 -16.98 -4.16 -11.20
C GLN A 82 -16.74 -5.37 -12.13
N ALA A 83 -17.61 -5.52 -13.13
CA ALA A 83 -17.59 -6.66 -14.04
C ALA A 83 -16.33 -6.74 -14.94
N ASP A 84 -15.69 -5.61 -15.22
CA ASP A 84 -14.54 -5.56 -16.13
C ASP A 84 -13.21 -5.30 -15.43
N ALA A 85 -13.21 -5.06 -14.11
CA ALA A 85 -11.99 -4.81 -13.36
C ALA A 85 -11.09 -6.04 -13.34
N ASP A 86 -9.77 -5.83 -13.40
CA ASP A 86 -8.74 -6.81 -13.08
C ASP A 86 -8.37 -6.74 -11.59
N VAL A 87 -8.44 -5.55 -11.01
CA VAL A 87 -8.19 -5.33 -9.59
C VAL A 87 -9.04 -4.20 -9.05
N CYS A 88 -9.59 -4.42 -7.86
CA CYS A 88 -10.29 -3.41 -7.08
C CYS A 88 -9.52 -3.15 -5.79
N PHE A 89 -9.37 -1.89 -5.38
CA PHE A 89 -8.64 -1.55 -4.16
C PHE A 89 -9.25 -0.38 -3.41
N ILE A 90 -8.90 -0.21 -2.14
CA ILE A 90 -9.21 1.00 -1.37
C ILE A 90 -7.93 1.54 -0.72
N ASN A 91 -7.70 2.84 -0.87
CA ASN A 91 -6.63 3.51 -0.16
C ASN A 91 -7.12 3.94 1.24
N PRO A 92 -6.51 3.43 2.34
CA PRO A 92 -6.83 3.87 3.69
C PRO A 92 -6.25 5.25 4.05
N PHE A 93 -5.41 5.84 3.20
CA PHE A 93 -4.85 7.18 3.40
C PHE A 93 -5.01 8.06 2.15
N PRO A 94 -6.25 8.28 1.67
CA PRO A 94 -6.52 8.98 0.42
C PRO A 94 -6.09 10.45 0.45
N GLN A 95 -6.07 11.08 1.63
CA GLN A 95 -5.69 12.48 1.81
C GLN A 95 -4.23 12.75 1.42
N ILE A 96 -3.36 11.73 1.49
CA ILE A 96 -1.93 11.86 1.18
C ILE A 96 -1.69 12.19 -0.30
N ALA A 97 -2.66 11.91 -1.19
CA ALA A 97 -2.62 12.33 -2.59
C ALA A 97 -2.44 13.85 -2.75
N TYR A 98 -2.88 14.63 -1.77
CA TYR A 98 -2.89 16.10 -1.84
C TYR A 98 -1.58 16.77 -1.43
N TRP A 99 -0.61 16.01 -0.92
CA TRP A 99 0.70 16.53 -0.55
C TRP A 99 1.84 15.56 -0.83
N SER A 100 1.63 14.55 -1.65
CA SER A 100 2.71 13.73 -2.21
C SER A 100 2.43 13.47 -3.68
N TYR A 101 3.44 13.66 -4.53
CA TYR A 101 3.29 13.47 -5.98
C TYR A 101 3.00 11.99 -6.30
N ASN A 102 3.74 11.09 -5.67
CA ASN A 102 3.51 9.66 -5.77
C ASN A 102 3.92 8.97 -4.44
N VAL A 103 3.76 7.66 -4.41
CA VAL A 103 4.06 6.85 -3.22
C VAL A 103 5.54 6.86 -2.82
N TRP A 104 6.46 7.12 -3.77
CA TRP A 104 7.90 7.16 -3.51
C TRP A 104 8.32 8.48 -2.87
N MET A 105 7.76 9.61 -3.29
CA MET A 105 7.96 10.89 -2.60
C MET A 105 7.56 10.79 -1.13
N GLN A 106 6.37 10.26 -0.84
CA GLN A 106 5.94 10.06 0.55
C GLN A 106 6.84 9.04 1.27
N GLY A 107 7.18 7.94 0.60
CA GLY A 107 8.03 6.89 1.14
C GLY A 107 9.39 7.40 1.57
N GLU A 108 10.04 8.25 0.76
CA GLU A 108 11.37 8.80 1.07
C GLU A 108 11.34 9.72 2.30
N HIS A 109 10.31 10.56 2.43
CA HIS A 109 10.16 11.40 3.63
C HIS A 109 9.89 10.57 4.89
N ALA A 110 9.02 9.56 4.78
CA ALA A 110 8.68 8.68 5.91
C ALA A 110 9.82 7.74 6.31
N HIS A 111 10.58 7.29 5.32
CA HIS A 111 11.61 6.26 5.44
C HIS A 111 12.83 6.69 4.61
N PRO A 112 13.69 7.60 5.11
CA PRO A 112 14.85 8.07 4.38
C PRO A 112 15.74 6.91 3.89
N GLY A 113 16.08 6.89 2.60
CA GLY A 113 16.82 5.83 1.94
C GLY A 113 15.97 4.73 1.28
N LEU A 114 14.65 4.71 1.51
CA LEU A 114 13.73 3.70 0.98
C LEU A 114 13.78 3.60 -0.54
N THR A 115 13.73 4.73 -1.26
CA THR A 115 13.64 4.74 -2.73
C THR A 115 14.91 4.16 -3.35
N ARG A 116 16.08 4.47 -2.76
CA ARG A 116 17.36 3.89 -3.18
C ARG A 116 17.37 2.38 -2.96
N ALA A 117 17.04 1.92 -1.76
CA ALA A 117 17.01 0.48 -1.44
C ALA A 117 16.04 -0.28 -2.34
N ALA A 118 14.86 0.29 -2.62
CA ALA A 118 13.88 -0.26 -3.55
C ALA A 118 14.42 -0.36 -4.97
N GLN A 119 15.07 0.69 -5.50
CA GLN A 119 15.64 0.67 -6.85
C GLN A 119 16.76 -0.37 -6.96
N GLU A 120 17.61 -0.51 -5.94
CA GLU A 120 18.65 -1.55 -5.88
C GLU A 120 18.06 -2.96 -5.91
N LEU A 121 16.99 -3.21 -5.14
CA LEU A 121 16.27 -4.49 -5.15
C LEU A 121 15.66 -4.79 -6.52
N ILE A 122 14.96 -3.82 -7.12
CA ILE A 122 14.33 -3.94 -8.45
C ILE A 122 15.37 -4.25 -9.54
N ASN A 123 16.53 -3.58 -9.47
CA ASN A 123 17.64 -3.83 -10.39
C ASN A 123 18.21 -5.24 -10.22
N ALA A 124 18.43 -5.68 -8.98
CA ALA A 124 18.94 -7.01 -8.68
C ALA A 124 17.98 -8.12 -9.15
N CYS A 125 16.66 -7.89 -9.01
CA CYS A 125 15.61 -8.78 -9.49
C CYS A 125 15.35 -8.66 -11.00
N LYS A 126 16.03 -7.74 -11.71
CA LYS A 126 15.89 -7.49 -13.15
C LYS A 126 14.46 -7.18 -13.60
N LEU A 127 13.67 -6.52 -12.75
CA LEU A 127 12.27 -6.17 -13.05
C LEU A 127 12.15 -5.03 -14.08
N GLY A 128 13.23 -4.31 -14.38
CA GLY A 128 13.29 -3.29 -15.43
C GLY A 128 12.56 -1.99 -15.11
N TRP A 129 12.06 -1.82 -13.88
CA TRP A 129 11.39 -0.59 -13.48
C TRP A 129 12.37 0.49 -13.02
N LYS A 130 12.05 1.73 -13.36
CA LYS A 130 12.78 2.91 -12.91
C LYS A 130 11.88 3.73 -12.00
N LEU A 131 12.10 3.65 -10.69
CA LEU A 131 11.23 4.28 -9.71
C LEU A 131 11.20 5.80 -9.83
N GLY A 132 12.31 6.41 -10.25
CA GLY A 132 12.39 7.86 -10.54
C GLY A 132 11.53 8.32 -11.72
N GLU A 133 11.04 7.38 -12.55
CA GLU A 133 10.11 7.66 -13.65
C GLU A 133 8.64 7.33 -13.27
N THR A 134 8.36 7.01 -11.98
CA THR A 134 7.00 6.71 -11.51
C THR A 134 6.10 7.94 -11.66
N PRO A 135 4.93 7.82 -12.33
CA PRO A 135 4.06 8.96 -12.57
C PRO A 135 3.36 9.45 -11.29
N ARG A 136 2.61 10.54 -11.43
CA ARG A 136 1.63 11.00 -10.45
C ARG A 136 0.70 9.86 -10.02
N HIS A 137 0.52 9.65 -8.72
CA HIS A 137 -0.49 8.74 -8.17
C HIS A 137 -1.63 9.54 -7.52
N ASP A 138 -2.71 9.72 -8.25
CA ASP A 138 -3.98 10.27 -7.73
C ASP A 138 -4.88 9.15 -7.18
N SER A 139 -6.16 9.46 -6.93
CA SER A 139 -7.13 8.50 -6.40
C SER A 139 -7.33 7.23 -7.25
N ARG A 140 -6.92 7.23 -8.52
CA ARG A 140 -7.03 6.05 -9.41
C ARG A 140 -5.98 5.00 -9.13
N TYR A 141 -4.81 5.38 -8.62
CA TYR A 141 -3.65 4.49 -8.50
C TYR A 141 -3.00 4.50 -7.11
N LEU A 142 -3.21 5.55 -6.31
CA LEU A 142 -2.58 5.70 -5.02
C LEU A 142 -3.17 4.72 -4.02
N ALA A 143 -2.35 3.79 -3.55
CA ALA A 143 -2.69 2.87 -2.48
C ALA A 143 -1.56 2.84 -1.46
N TYR A 144 -1.97 2.69 -0.20
CA TYR A 144 -1.11 2.41 0.93
C TYR A 144 -1.72 1.21 1.66
N SER A 145 -0.90 0.31 2.21
CA SER A 145 -1.35 -1.04 2.61
C SER A 145 -1.84 -1.93 1.44
N ASN A 146 -1.91 -3.24 1.69
CA ASN A 146 -2.29 -4.25 0.70
C ASN A 146 -3.82 -4.48 0.62
N PHE A 147 -4.62 -3.41 0.56
CA PHE A 147 -6.09 -3.51 0.49
C PHE A 147 -6.61 -3.53 -0.95
N TRP A 148 -6.23 -4.58 -1.67
CA TRP A 148 -6.67 -4.85 -3.04
C TRP A 148 -7.16 -6.31 -3.20
N VAL A 149 -8.11 -6.50 -4.12
CA VAL A 149 -8.61 -7.80 -4.53
C VAL A 149 -8.47 -7.89 -6.05
N GLY A 150 -7.70 -8.86 -6.51
CA GLY A 150 -7.35 -9.02 -7.91
C GLY A 150 -7.87 -10.31 -8.52
N SER A 151 -8.06 -10.28 -9.84
CA SER A 151 -8.35 -11.45 -10.66
C SER A 151 -7.18 -12.43 -10.66
N GLN A 152 -7.40 -13.67 -11.09
CA GLN A 152 -6.31 -14.64 -11.26
C GLN A 152 -5.20 -14.11 -12.19
N GLN A 153 -5.57 -13.41 -13.26
CA GLN A 153 -4.61 -12.79 -14.19
C GLN A 153 -3.83 -11.65 -13.54
N PHE A 154 -4.48 -10.84 -12.70
CA PHE A 154 -3.79 -9.82 -11.91
C PHE A 154 -2.78 -10.45 -10.94
N TRP A 155 -3.16 -11.52 -10.25
CA TRP A 155 -2.26 -12.26 -9.35
C TRP A 155 -1.05 -12.82 -10.10
N GLU A 156 -1.24 -13.42 -11.27
CA GLU A 156 -0.14 -13.87 -12.13
C GLU A 156 0.79 -12.72 -12.50
N SER A 157 0.24 -11.60 -12.95
CA SER A 157 1.03 -10.48 -13.48
C SER A 157 1.77 -9.71 -12.38
N TYR A 158 1.10 -9.44 -11.25
CA TYR A 158 1.67 -8.66 -10.16
C TYR A 158 2.38 -9.55 -9.14
N VAL A 159 1.69 -10.51 -8.54
CA VAL A 159 2.32 -11.35 -7.50
C VAL A 159 3.31 -12.32 -8.12
N GLY A 160 2.92 -13.03 -9.18
CA GLY A 160 3.79 -13.93 -9.92
C GLY A 160 4.92 -13.23 -10.67
N GLY A 161 4.62 -12.10 -11.32
CA GLY A 161 5.59 -11.37 -12.15
C GLY A 161 6.50 -10.39 -11.40
N VAL A 162 6.12 -9.97 -10.19
CA VAL A 162 6.87 -8.94 -9.41
C VAL A 162 7.27 -9.46 -8.04
N LEU A 163 6.30 -9.91 -7.23
CA LEU A 163 6.57 -10.24 -5.83
C LEU A 163 7.32 -11.58 -5.66
N VAL A 164 7.00 -12.58 -6.46
CA VAL A 164 7.68 -13.88 -6.44
C VAL A 164 9.16 -13.77 -6.85
N PRO A 165 9.55 -13.07 -7.93
CA PRO A 165 10.95 -12.85 -8.25
C PRO A 165 11.74 -12.16 -7.12
N ILE A 166 11.11 -11.20 -6.42
CA ILE A 166 11.71 -10.57 -5.23
C ILE A 166 11.93 -11.62 -4.14
N ALA A 167 10.92 -12.44 -3.85
CA ALA A 167 11.02 -13.48 -2.81
C ALA A 167 12.12 -14.49 -3.13
N GLU A 168 12.16 -14.96 -4.38
CA GLU A 168 13.18 -15.90 -4.86
C GLU A 168 14.59 -15.29 -4.74
N PHE A 169 14.77 -14.03 -5.13
CA PHE A 169 16.05 -13.33 -4.97
C PHE A 169 16.48 -13.22 -3.50
N LEU A 170 15.57 -12.84 -2.60
CA LEU A 170 15.86 -12.74 -1.17
C LEU A 170 16.16 -14.12 -0.54
N GLU A 171 15.58 -15.19 -1.08
CA GLU A 171 15.85 -16.58 -0.68
C GLU A 171 17.20 -17.09 -1.18
N SER A 172 17.54 -16.82 -2.44
CA SER A 172 18.74 -17.37 -3.09
C SER A 172 19.99 -16.54 -2.80
N GLU A 173 19.86 -15.23 -2.63
CA GLU A 173 20.97 -14.28 -2.49
C GLU A 173 20.87 -13.43 -1.20
N PRO A 174 20.66 -14.03 -0.01
CA PRO A 174 20.38 -13.28 1.23
C PRO A 174 21.54 -12.38 1.68
N THR A 175 22.76 -12.65 1.24
CA THR A 175 23.95 -11.85 1.58
C THR A 175 24.23 -10.72 0.59
N HIS A 176 23.53 -10.70 -0.55
CA HIS A 176 23.66 -9.63 -1.54
C HIS A 176 23.32 -8.27 -0.91
N VAL A 177 24.02 -7.21 -1.32
CA VAL A 177 23.86 -5.87 -0.72
C VAL A 177 22.41 -5.38 -0.80
N ALA A 178 21.76 -5.52 -1.96
CA ALA A 178 20.36 -5.16 -2.13
C ALA A 178 19.41 -5.94 -1.21
N ALA A 179 19.68 -7.24 -0.96
CA ALA A 179 18.87 -8.05 -0.06
C ALA A 179 19.04 -7.61 1.40
N ARG A 180 20.27 -7.29 1.82
CA ARG A 180 20.54 -6.77 3.17
C ARG A 180 19.94 -5.37 3.38
N ASN A 181 20.09 -4.48 2.41
CA ASN A 181 19.61 -3.10 2.51
C ASN A 181 18.10 -3.04 2.75
N VAL A 182 17.30 -3.90 2.09
CA VAL A 182 15.84 -3.89 2.29
C VAL A 182 15.40 -4.54 3.61
N MET A 183 16.32 -5.18 4.32
CA MET A 183 16.10 -5.72 5.68
C MET A 183 16.56 -4.77 6.79
N GLU A 184 17.12 -3.61 6.45
CA GLU A 184 17.47 -2.58 7.44
C GLU A 184 16.21 -2.02 8.10
N GLU A 185 16.26 -1.86 9.42
CA GLU A 185 15.17 -1.26 10.19
C GLU A 185 14.96 0.21 9.81
N THR A 186 13.70 0.64 9.80
CA THR A 186 13.33 2.03 9.57
C THR A 186 12.48 2.59 10.70
N SER A 187 12.39 3.92 10.77
CA SER A 187 11.51 4.60 11.71
C SER A 187 10.05 4.28 11.42
N HIS A 188 9.39 3.60 12.36
CA HIS A 188 7.97 3.29 12.29
C HIS A 188 7.37 3.10 13.69
N THR A 189 6.05 2.97 13.81
CA THR A 189 5.37 2.74 15.09
C THR A 189 5.76 1.41 15.72
N ASP A 190 6.12 0.42 14.90
CA ASP A 190 6.59 -0.91 15.30
C ASP A 190 7.88 -1.21 14.50
N PRO A 191 8.89 -1.90 15.07
CA PRO A 191 10.11 -2.26 14.35
C PRO A 191 9.80 -3.01 13.05
N ALA A 192 10.23 -2.48 11.92
CA ALA A 192 9.99 -3.05 10.61
C ALA A 192 11.15 -2.73 9.67
N PRO A 193 11.54 -3.67 8.80
CA PRO A 193 12.50 -3.38 7.75
C PRO A 193 11.86 -2.53 6.63
N PHE A 194 12.66 -2.05 5.69
CA PHE A 194 12.14 -1.36 4.50
C PHE A 194 11.21 -2.23 3.64
N LEU A 195 11.47 -3.55 3.55
CA LEU A 195 10.81 -4.44 2.58
C LEU A 195 9.27 -4.35 2.56
N PRO A 196 8.53 -4.47 3.69
CA PRO A 196 7.07 -4.30 3.69
C PRO A 196 6.62 -2.97 3.10
N PHE A 197 7.31 -1.87 3.44
CA PHE A 197 6.99 -0.56 2.90
C PHE A 197 7.26 -0.49 1.40
N ILE A 198 8.37 -1.06 0.91
CA ILE A 198 8.67 -1.15 -0.52
C ILE A 198 7.53 -1.88 -1.25
N VAL A 199 7.13 -3.06 -0.75
CA VAL A 199 6.09 -3.90 -1.38
C VAL A 199 4.75 -3.18 -1.48
N GLU A 200 4.33 -2.45 -0.43
CA GLU A 200 3.11 -1.64 -0.48
C GLU A 200 3.15 -0.60 -1.61
N ARG A 201 4.31 0.03 -1.87
CA ARG A 201 4.45 1.02 -2.96
C ARG A 201 4.48 0.38 -4.34
N LEU A 202 5.02 -0.84 -4.47
CA LEU A 202 5.10 -1.54 -5.75
C LEU A 202 3.72 -1.79 -6.36
N PHE A 203 2.66 -1.93 -5.56
CA PHE A 203 1.31 -2.04 -6.08
C PHE A 203 0.93 -0.81 -6.91
N SER A 204 1.05 0.39 -6.34
CA SER A 204 0.71 1.64 -7.05
C SER A 204 1.59 1.86 -8.28
N THR A 205 2.89 1.53 -8.19
CA THR A 205 3.78 1.58 -9.36
C THR A 205 3.36 0.58 -10.44
N PHE A 206 2.95 -0.63 -10.08
CA PHE A 206 2.47 -1.62 -11.04
C PHE A 206 1.24 -1.11 -11.78
N VAL A 207 0.17 -0.74 -11.05
CA VAL A 207 -1.11 -0.36 -11.66
C VAL A 207 -1.04 0.95 -12.45
N SER A 208 -0.11 1.87 -12.11
CA SER A 208 0.06 3.12 -12.85
C SER A 208 0.92 2.99 -14.11
N THR A 209 1.70 1.92 -14.24
CA THR A 209 2.60 1.69 -15.39
C THR A 209 2.13 0.57 -16.32
N HIS A 210 1.20 -0.28 -15.87
CA HIS A 210 0.64 -1.38 -16.65
C HIS A 210 -0.73 -0.98 -17.22
N ALA A 211 -0.73 -0.22 -18.32
CA ALA A 211 -1.94 0.37 -18.92
C ALA A 211 -3.04 -0.63 -19.33
N ASN A 212 -2.71 -1.92 -19.45
CA ASN A 212 -3.67 -2.98 -19.79
C ASN A 212 -4.39 -3.55 -18.55
N THR A 213 -3.98 -3.19 -17.33
CA THR A 213 -4.63 -3.66 -16.10
C THR A 213 -5.78 -2.73 -15.75
N ASN A 214 -7.02 -3.22 -15.86
CA ASN A 214 -8.20 -2.44 -15.47
C ASN A 214 -8.29 -2.32 -13.94
N THR A 215 -7.76 -1.21 -13.43
CA THR A 215 -7.66 -0.92 -12.00
C THR A 215 -8.81 -0.01 -11.57
N VAL A 216 -9.57 -0.43 -10.55
CA VAL A 216 -10.71 0.35 -10.04
C VAL A 216 -10.53 0.65 -8.55
N ALA A 217 -10.36 1.92 -8.23
CA ALA A 217 -10.30 2.39 -6.84
C ALA A 217 -11.71 2.51 -6.25
N TYR A 218 -11.86 2.17 -4.97
CA TYR A 218 -13.07 2.41 -4.21
C TYR A 218 -13.33 3.93 -4.14
N PRO A 219 -14.50 4.42 -4.58
CA PRO A 219 -14.74 5.85 -4.70
C PRO A 219 -14.94 6.50 -3.32
N LEU A 220 -14.26 7.63 -3.12
CA LEU A 220 -14.40 8.45 -1.92
C LEU A 220 -14.76 9.87 -2.31
N THR A 221 -15.80 10.44 -1.68
CA THR A 221 -16.12 11.85 -1.81
C THR A 221 -15.11 12.70 -1.06
N HIS A 222 -15.06 14.00 -1.37
CA HIS A 222 -14.20 14.92 -0.64
C HIS A 222 -14.46 14.92 0.87
N GLU A 223 -15.73 14.93 1.29
CA GLU A 223 -16.08 14.88 2.71
C GLU A 223 -15.58 13.60 3.38
N GLN A 224 -15.66 12.47 2.66
CA GLN A 224 -15.08 11.22 3.15
C GLN A 224 -13.56 11.33 3.29
N ILE A 225 -12.85 11.88 2.28
CA ILE A 225 -11.39 12.09 2.33
C ILE A 225 -10.99 12.98 3.50
N LYS A 226 -11.71 14.08 3.75
CA LYS A 226 -11.50 14.95 4.92
C LYS A 226 -11.69 14.20 6.24
N GLY A 227 -12.60 13.22 6.25
CA GLY A 227 -12.79 12.28 7.35
C GLY A 227 -11.59 11.35 7.60
N TYR A 228 -10.66 11.17 6.65
CA TYR A 228 -9.41 10.42 6.87
C TYR A 228 -8.29 11.25 7.51
N CYS A 229 -8.39 12.58 7.52
CA CYS A 229 -7.42 13.43 8.19
C CYS A 229 -7.42 13.17 9.71
N ASN A 230 -6.26 12.82 10.26
CA ASN A 230 -6.12 12.41 11.66
C ASN A 230 -6.19 13.59 12.64
N ASN A 231 -5.81 14.79 12.19
CA ASN A 231 -5.75 15.99 13.01
C ASN A 231 -6.04 17.26 12.19
N ASP A 232 -6.11 18.41 12.86
CA ASP A 232 -6.42 19.68 12.20
C ASP A 232 -5.32 20.16 11.25
N PHE A 233 -4.08 19.72 11.46
CA PHE A 233 -2.98 20.02 10.55
C PHE A 233 -3.18 19.34 9.18
N GLU A 234 -3.53 18.05 9.16
CA GLU A 234 -3.87 17.35 7.91
C GLU A 234 -5.10 17.96 7.21
N ARG A 235 -6.12 18.37 7.97
CA ARG A 235 -7.30 19.06 7.41
C ARG A 235 -6.93 20.39 6.78
N LEU A 236 -6.06 21.16 7.44
CA LEU A 236 -5.55 22.42 6.92
C LEU A 236 -4.76 22.19 5.63
N LEU A 237 -3.87 21.20 5.58
CA LEU A 237 -3.11 20.87 4.37
C LEU A 237 -4.04 20.50 3.21
N LEU A 238 -5.02 19.63 3.46
CA LEU A 238 -6.02 19.24 2.47
C LEU A 238 -6.76 20.48 1.93
N ASP A 239 -7.29 21.33 2.81
CA ASP A 239 -8.04 22.52 2.43
C ASP A 239 -7.18 23.52 1.62
N ARG A 240 -5.86 23.60 1.90
CA ARG A 240 -4.93 24.50 1.19
C ARG A 240 -4.45 23.97 -0.15
N MET A 241 -4.24 22.67 -0.27
CA MET A 241 -3.66 22.07 -1.48
C MET A 241 -4.73 21.68 -2.51
N ARG A 242 -5.92 21.29 -2.05
CA ARG A 242 -6.95 20.65 -2.87
C ARG A 242 -7.21 21.31 -4.21
N ALA A 243 -7.57 22.59 -4.22
CA ALA A 243 -8.01 23.24 -5.46
C ALA A 243 -6.93 23.19 -6.56
N ARG A 244 -5.65 23.30 -6.18
CA ARG A 244 -4.52 23.23 -7.11
C ARG A 244 -4.25 21.80 -7.57
N ILE A 245 -4.34 20.82 -6.66
CA ILE A 245 -4.12 19.41 -6.98
C ILE A 245 -5.26 18.85 -7.84
N ASP A 246 -6.53 19.11 -7.49
CA ASP A 246 -7.70 18.68 -8.27
C ASP A 246 -7.63 19.24 -9.71
N ALA A 247 -7.20 20.51 -9.88
CA ALA A 247 -7.01 21.12 -11.19
C ALA A 247 -5.86 20.47 -11.98
N ALA A 248 -4.73 20.17 -11.32
CA ALA A 248 -3.58 19.51 -11.92
C ALA A 248 -3.88 18.06 -12.32
N ASP A 249 -4.58 17.30 -11.47
CA ASP A 249 -5.01 15.92 -11.75
C ASP A 249 -6.01 15.90 -12.92
N SER A 250 -6.98 16.83 -12.96
CA SER A 250 -7.93 16.94 -14.09
C SER A 250 -7.24 17.30 -15.41
N GLY A 251 -6.26 18.22 -15.37
CA GLY A 251 -5.51 18.65 -16.54
C GLY A 251 -4.32 17.76 -16.90
N HIS A 252 -4.01 16.73 -16.10
CA HIS A 252 -2.77 15.95 -16.17
C HIS A 252 -1.50 16.83 -16.26
N ALA A 253 -1.50 17.95 -15.53
CA ALA A 253 -0.53 19.02 -15.67
C ALA A 253 0.16 19.31 -14.33
N PHE A 254 1.28 18.65 -14.09
CA PHE A 254 2.13 18.88 -12.92
C PHE A 254 3.43 19.56 -13.34
N GLY A 255 3.50 20.88 -13.14
CA GLY A 255 4.74 21.64 -13.32
C GLY A 255 5.71 21.39 -12.16
N SER A 256 7.01 21.66 -12.40
CA SER A 256 8.08 21.53 -11.40
C SER A 256 7.73 22.22 -10.09
N ASP A 257 7.19 23.43 -10.15
CA ASP A 257 6.88 24.25 -8.97
C ASP A 257 5.80 23.62 -8.09
N LEU A 258 4.82 22.95 -8.70
CA LEU A 258 3.78 22.24 -7.96
C LEU A 258 4.34 20.96 -7.34
N ILE A 259 5.20 20.24 -8.05
CA ILE A 259 5.86 19.03 -7.54
C ILE A 259 6.78 19.38 -6.36
N GLU A 260 7.58 20.45 -6.47
CA GLU A 260 8.44 20.95 -5.39
C GLU A 260 7.62 21.43 -4.18
N GLN A 261 6.48 22.09 -4.43
CA GLN A 261 5.56 22.44 -3.35
C GLN A 261 5.00 21.19 -2.65
N MET A 262 4.59 20.16 -3.42
CA MET A 262 4.12 18.91 -2.84
C MET A 262 5.22 18.24 -2.00
N ASP A 263 6.46 18.19 -2.50
CA ASP A 263 7.60 17.67 -1.77
C ASP A 263 7.81 18.39 -0.43
N THR A 264 7.80 19.73 -0.46
CA THR A 264 7.92 20.57 0.74
C THR A 264 6.79 20.29 1.74
N VAL A 265 5.54 20.21 1.28
CA VAL A 265 4.39 19.93 2.15
C VAL A 265 4.46 18.51 2.71
N CYS A 266 4.92 17.53 1.92
CA CYS A 266 5.16 16.17 2.37
C CYS A 266 6.17 16.11 3.51
N ALA A 267 7.29 16.83 3.37
CA ALA A 267 8.33 16.92 4.38
C ALA A 267 7.80 17.53 5.68
N LEU A 268 7.06 18.64 5.58
CA LEU A 268 6.45 19.32 6.73
C LEU A 268 5.40 18.43 7.43
N TRP A 269 4.58 17.72 6.67
CA TRP A 269 3.62 16.77 7.22
C TRP A 269 4.31 15.61 7.92
N GLN A 270 5.37 15.06 7.34
CA GLN A 270 6.10 13.96 7.96
C GLN A 270 6.82 14.38 9.24
N GLN A 271 7.40 15.59 9.27
CA GLN A 271 7.98 16.15 10.49
C GLN A 271 6.90 16.36 11.56
N HIS A 272 5.77 16.96 11.19
CA HIS A 272 4.63 17.11 12.10
C HIS A 272 4.12 15.76 12.63
N PHE A 273 4.05 14.72 11.79
CA PHE A 273 3.64 13.38 12.19
C PHE A 273 4.51 12.86 13.35
N PHE A 274 5.83 12.92 13.20
CA PHE A 274 6.75 12.47 14.25
C PHE A 274 6.63 13.33 15.52
N ASP A 275 6.60 14.66 15.39
CA ASP A 275 6.50 15.56 16.54
C ASP A 275 5.18 15.41 17.30
N TYR A 276 4.08 15.22 16.57
CA TYR A 276 2.74 15.11 17.13
C TYR A 276 2.52 13.79 17.87
N TYR A 277 2.98 12.68 17.28
CA TYR A 277 2.81 11.33 17.81
C TYR A 277 3.95 10.84 18.70
N ALA A 278 5.05 11.59 18.84
CA ALA A 278 6.03 11.36 19.89
C ALA A 278 5.43 11.46 21.30
N LEU A 279 4.35 12.24 21.44
CA LEU A 279 3.69 12.51 22.73
C LEU A 279 2.23 12.03 22.77
N ARG A 280 1.73 11.42 21.68
CA ARG A 280 0.33 11.02 21.54
C ARG A 280 0.22 9.64 20.90
N PRO A 281 -0.64 8.75 21.41
CA PRO A 281 -0.94 7.50 20.73
C PRO A 281 -1.42 7.74 19.30
N HIS A 282 -0.81 7.05 18.33
CA HIS A 282 -1.24 7.09 16.95
C HIS A 282 -2.54 6.29 16.75
N PRO A 283 -3.55 6.80 16.02
CA PRO A 283 -4.91 6.23 15.99
C PRO A 283 -5.00 4.79 15.45
N HIS A 284 -4.01 4.34 14.66
CA HIS A 284 -4.03 3.00 14.05
C HIS A 284 -3.18 1.95 14.80
N THR A 285 -2.38 2.38 15.77
CA THR A 285 -1.42 1.52 16.48
C THR A 285 -1.57 1.63 17.99
N MET A 286 -2.15 2.72 18.49
CA MET A 286 -2.25 3.07 19.91
C MET A 286 -0.89 3.24 20.62
N ASN A 287 0.20 3.25 19.85
CA ASN A 287 1.57 3.48 20.31
C ASN A 287 2.01 4.91 19.98
N VAL A 288 2.94 5.45 20.77
CA VAL A 288 3.69 6.65 20.38
C VAL A 288 4.69 6.32 19.27
N VAL A 289 5.12 7.33 18.53
CA VAL A 289 6.08 7.18 17.44
C VAL A 289 7.36 7.92 17.77
N THR A 290 8.46 7.19 17.88
CA THR A 290 9.80 7.78 18.07
C THR A 290 10.56 7.75 16.75
N ARG A 291 11.31 8.82 16.49
CA ARG A 291 12.31 8.82 15.41
C ARG A 291 13.48 7.93 15.85
N GLY A 292 13.82 6.94 15.04
CA GLY A 292 15.05 6.15 15.21
C GLY A 292 16.29 6.98 14.91
#